data_AF-A0A101ADK0-F1
#
_entry.id   AF-A0A101ADK0-F1
#
_cell.length_a   1.000
_cell.length_b   1.000
_cell.length_c   1.000
_cell.angle_alpha   90.00
_cell.angle_beta   90.00
_cell.angle_gamma   90.00
#
_symmetry.space_group_name_H-M   'P 1'
#
loop_
_entity.id
_entity.type
_entity.pdbx_description
1 polymer ?
#
loop_
_entity_poly.entity_id
_entity_poly.type
_entity_poly.pdbx_seq_one_letter_code
_entity_poly.pdbx_strand_id
1 'polypeptide(L)' 'MTLGCSIFGHNPTFRADGRIMRWQCERCGEAQGAKEYATAEDAHRYAKAFNKRDTDDLGKRAPLLGLLPLRLWRALRRR' A
#
# COMPACT_ATOMS: atom_id res chain seq x y z
N MET A 1 -7.56 10.89 7.16
CA MET A 1 -6.61 9.83 7.61
C MET A 1 -7.40 8.73 8.33
N THR A 2 -7.39 7.47 7.86
CA THR A 2 -8.17 6.37 8.46
C THR A 2 -7.34 5.51 9.42
N LEU A 3 -7.99 4.80 10.35
CA LEU A 3 -7.32 3.92 11.34
C LEU A 3 -6.40 2.90 10.66
N GLY A 4 -6.83 2.36 9.51
CA GLY A 4 -6.03 1.42 8.71
C GLY A 4 -4.72 2.02 8.19
N CYS A 5 -4.71 3.30 7.80
CA CYS A 5 -3.46 3.97 7.41
C CYS A 5 -2.52 4.25 8.57
N SER A 6 -3.06 4.49 9.77
CA SER A 6 -2.24 4.69 10.97
C SER A 6 -1.53 3.40 11.44
N ILE A 7 -2.16 2.24 11.23
CA ILE A 7 -1.63 0.94 11.69
C ILE A 7 -0.74 0.29 10.63
N PHE A 8 -1.13 0.37 9.36
CA PHE A 8 -0.49 -0.37 8.27
C PHE A 8 0.20 0.54 7.24
N GLY A 9 0.25 1.85 7.48
CA GLY A 9 0.74 2.83 6.51
C GLY A 9 -0.23 3.11 5.36
N HIS A 10 0.10 4.12 4.55
CA HIS A 10 -0.63 4.38 3.31
C HIS A 10 -0.38 3.29 2.27
N ASN A 11 -1.42 2.96 1.51
CA ASN A 11 -1.38 2.04 0.37
C ASN A 11 -1.75 2.81 -0.92
N PRO A 12 -0.81 3.52 -1.56
CA PRO A 12 -1.06 4.28 -2.78
C PRO A 12 -1.14 3.37 -4.02
N THR A 13 -2.23 3.48 -4.78
CA THR A 13 -2.37 2.85 -6.09
C THR A 13 -2.07 3.85 -7.19
N PHE A 14 -1.19 3.47 -8.12
CA PHE A 14 -0.70 4.32 -9.21
C PHE A 14 -1.45 4.04 -10.50
N ARG A 15 -1.84 5.09 -11.22
CA ARG A 15 -2.50 5.03 -12.53
C ARG A 15 -1.87 6.06 -13.46
N ALA A 16 -1.80 5.74 -14.75
CA ALA A 16 -1.34 6.69 -15.76
C ALA A 16 -2.55 7.22 -16.54
N ASP A 17 -2.54 8.52 -16.75
CA ASP A 17 -3.48 9.32 -17.53
C ASP A 17 -2.66 10.13 -18.54
N GLY A 18 -2.49 9.55 -19.73
CA GLY A 18 -1.56 10.07 -20.74
C GLY A 18 -0.15 10.22 -20.18
N ARG A 19 0.36 11.45 -20.17
CA ARG A 19 1.71 11.80 -19.65
C ARG A 19 1.76 11.95 -18.14
N ILE A 20 0.63 11.89 -17.45
CA ILE A 20 0.54 12.15 -16.01
C ILE A 20 0.31 10.83 -15.29
N MET A 21 1.21 10.48 -14.37
CA MET A 21 0.96 9.44 -13.39
C MET A 21 0.29 10.05 -12.17
N ARG A 22 -0.87 9.52 -11.79
CA ARG A 22 -1.59 9.89 -10.57
C ARG A 22 -1.54 8.73 -9.59
N TRP A 23 -1.56 9.03 -8.31
CA TRP A 23 -1.75 8.02 -7.28
C TRP A 23 -2.67 8.52 -6.19
N GLN A 24 -3.35 7.58 -5.55
CA GLN A 24 -4.19 7.84 -4.39
C GLN A 24 -4.18 6.62 -3.48
N CYS A 25 -4.20 6.86 -2.17
CA CYS A 25 -4.31 5.78 -1.20
C CYS A 25 -5.69 5.12 -1.25
N GLU A 26 -5.74 3.81 -1.50
CA GLU A 26 -7.01 3.06 -1.55
C GLU A 26 -7.73 3.01 -0.20
N ARG A 27 -6.98 3.12 0.91
CA ARG A 27 -7.53 3.01 2.28
C ARG A 27 -8.13 4.31 2.80
N CYS A 28 -7.61 5.46 2.40
CA CYS A 28 -8.01 6.74 2.99
C CYS A 28 -8.22 7.87 1.99
N GLY A 29 -7.80 7.74 0.73
CA GLY A 29 -7.88 8.80 -0.26
C GLY A 29 -6.92 9.98 -0.04
N GLU A 30 -6.42 10.18 1.18
CA GLU A 30 -5.66 11.38 1.58
C GLU A 30 -4.28 11.46 0.93
N ALA A 31 -3.53 10.35 0.93
CA ALA A 31 -2.21 10.32 0.33
C ALA A 31 -2.36 10.17 -1.17
N GLN A 32 -2.36 11.30 -1.86
CA GLN A 32 -2.54 11.41 -3.31
C GLN A 32 -1.52 12.35 -3.93
N GLY A 33 -1.32 12.21 -5.23
CA GLY A 33 -0.46 13.10 -5.98
C GLY A 33 -0.48 12.82 -7.47
N ALA A 34 0.24 13.65 -8.21
CA ALA A 34 0.42 13.53 -9.63
C ALA A 34 1.87 13.86 -10.00
N LYS A 35 2.37 13.21 -11.05
CA LYS A 35 3.67 13.47 -11.64
C LYS A 35 3.56 13.42 -13.16
N GLU A 36 4.00 14.49 -13.80
CA GLU A 36 4.09 14.54 -15.25
C GLU A 36 5.42 13.95 -15.73
N TYR A 37 5.37 13.24 -16.85
CA TYR A 37 6.52 12.64 -17.52
C TYR A 37 6.68 13.18 -18.94
N ALA A 38 7.87 12.96 -19.50
CA ALA A 38 8.21 13.36 -20.86
C ALA A 38 7.41 12.59 -21.92
N THR A 39 6.91 11.40 -21.61
CA THR A 39 6.09 10.57 -22.50
C THR A 39 4.97 9.87 -21.73
N ALA A 40 3.90 9.48 -22.45
CA ALA A 40 2.84 8.67 -21.86
C ALA A 40 3.33 7.26 -21.49
N GLU A 41 4.23 6.69 -22.31
CA GLU A 41 4.82 5.38 -22.05
C GLU A 41 5.63 5.35 -20.75
N ASP A 42 6.36 6.43 -20.44
CA ASP A 42 7.04 6.55 -19.15
C ASP A 42 6.05 6.57 -17.99
N ALA A 43 4.99 7.38 -18.08
CA ALA A 43 3.96 7.43 -17.05
C ALA A 43 3.34 6.05 -16.81
N HIS A 44 3.00 5.32 -17.89
CA HIS A 44 2.48 3.96 -17.82
C HIS A 44 3.49 2.96 -17.23
N ARG A 45 4.76 3.02 -17.66
CA ARG A 45 5.84 2.15 -17.19
C ARG A 45 6.04 2.31 -15.69
N TYR A 46 6.14 3.55 -15.21
CA TYR A 46 6.34 3.81 -13.79
C TYR A 46 5.11 3.46 -12.95
N ALA A 47 3.90 3.78 -13.42
CA ALA A 47 2.68 3.37 -12.71
C ALA A 47 2.61 1.86 -12.50
N LYS A 48 2.93 1.08 -13.54
CA LYS A 48 2.98 -0.39 -13.48
C LYS A 48 4.09 -0.88 -12.54
N ALA A 49 5.26 -0.26 -12.59
CA ALA A 49 6.40 -0.64 -11.76
C ALA A 49 6.14 -0.40 -10.26
N PHE A 50 5.53 0.73 -9.91
CA PHE A 50 5.19 1.06 -8.52
C PHE A 50 4.11 0.12 -7.96
N ASN A 51 3.06 -0.17 -8.73
CA ASN A 51 2.04 -1.13 -8.31
C ASN A 51 2.60 -2.54 -8.10
N LYS A 52 3.48 -3.01 -8.99
CA LYS A 52 4.12 -4.33 -8.85
C LYS A 52 4.98 -4.43 -7.59
N ARG A 53 5.75 -3.39 -7.29
CA ARG A 53 6.60 -3.35 -6.09
C ARG A 53 5.75 -3.33 -4.83
N ASP A 54 4.68 -2.54 -4.81
CA ASP A 54 3.79 -2.45 -3.65
C ASP A 54 3.11 -3.79 -3.34
N THR A 55 2.59 -4.49 -4.35
CA THR A 55 1.99 -5.83 -4.16
C THR A 55 2.99 -6.86 -3.63
N ASP A 56 4.25 -6.83 -4.06
CA ASP A 56 5.31 -7.72 -3.54
C ASP A 56 5.74 -7.35 -2.11
N ASP A 57 5.85 -6.04 -1.82
CA ASP A 57 6.20 -5.52 -0.50
C ASP A 57 5.05 -5.73 0.53
N LEU A 58 3.78 -5.73 0.11
CA LEU A 58 2.62 -6.00 0.97
C LEU A 58 2.68 -7.40 1.61
N GLY A 59 3.19 -8.38 0.87
CA GLY A 59 3.41 -9.75 1.37
C GLY A 59 4.64 -9.87 2.27
N LYS A 60 5.67 -9.03 2.07
CA LYS A 60 6.93 -9.09 2.83
C LYS A 60 6.91 -8.30 4.15
N ARG A 61 6.13 -7.22 4.25
CA ARG A 61 6.02 -6.39 5.47
C ARG A 61 4.87 -6.75 6.42
N ALA A 62 4.21 -7.88 6.20
CA ALA A 62 3.22 -8.41 7.13
C ALA A 62 3.73 -9.49 8.13
N PRO A 63 4.96 -9.49 8.71
CA PRO A 63 5.36 -10.63 9.53
C PRO A 63 4.96 -10.57 11.02
N LEU A 64 4.53 -9.45 11.62
CA LEU A 64 4.53 -9.40 13.11
C LEU A 64 3.35 -8.75 13.86
N LEU A 65 2.36 -8.10 13.23
CA LEU A 65 1.27 -7.44 13.98
C LEU A 65 0.01 -8.29 14.24
N GLY A 66 -0.04 -9.56 13.81
CA GLY A 66 -1.29 -10.33 13.84
C GLY A 66 -1.38 -11.52 14.80
N LEU A 67 -0.29 -12.05 15.34
CA LEU A 67 -0.32 -13.39 15.96
C LEU A 67 0.16 -13.47 17.41
N LEU A 68 0.73 -12.42 17.98
CA LEU A 68 1.09 -12.43 19.40
C LEU A 68 -0.14 -12.42 20.34
N PRO A 69 -1.19 -11.60 20.13
CA PRO A 69 -2.31 -11.53 21.07
C PRO A 69 -3.08 -12.85 21.19
N LEU A 70 -3.31 -13.53 20.05
CA LEU A 70 -4.05 -14.79 20.00
C LEU A 70 -3.27 -15.98 20.60
N ARG A 71 -1.94 -15.98 20.46
CA ARG A 71 -1.09 -17.03 21.04
C ARG A 71 -1.05 -16.93 22.57
N LEU A 72 -1.01 -15.72 23.12
CA LEU A 72 -1.11 -15.49 24.57
C LEU A 72 -2.48 -15.86 25.13
N TRP A 73 -3.57 -15.48 24.44
CA TRP A 73 -4.93 -15.80 24.88
C TRP A 73 -5.22 -17.31 24.89
N ARG A 74 -4.69 -18.06 23.91
CA ARG A 74 -4.80 -19.53 23.87
C ARG A 74 -3.98 -20.24 24.95
N ALA A 75 -2.89 -19.65 25.44
CA ALA A 75 -2.10 -20.20 26.53
C ALA A 75 -2.80 -20.01 27.89
N LEU A 76 -3.46 -18.87 28.09
CA LEU A 76 -4.22 -18.59 29.30
C LEU A 76 -5.49 -19.43 29.44
N ARG A 77 -6.16 -19.77 28.33
CA ARG A 77 -7.38 -20.61 28.34
C ARG A 77 -7.12 -22.11 28.51
N ARG A 78 -5.84 -22.54 28.54
CA ARG A 78 -5.43 -23.94 28.66
C ARG A 78 -4.88 -24.31 30.05
N ARG A 79 -4.97 -23.39 31.02
CA ARG A 79 -4.86 -23.68 32.46
C ARG A 79 -6.24 -23.64 33.08
#